data_AF-A0A373DAC2-F1
#
_entry.id   AF-A0A373DAC2-F1
#
_cell.length_a   1.000
_cell.length_b   1.000
_cell.length_c   1.000
_cell.angle_alpha   90.00
_cell.angle_beta   90.00
_cell.angle_gamma   90.00
#
_symmetry.space_group_name_H-M   'P 1'
#
loop_
_entity.id
_entity.type
_entity.pdbx_description
1 polymer ?
#
loop_
_entity_poly.entity_id
_entity_poly.type
_entity_poly.pdbx_seq_one_letter_code
_entity_poly.pdbx_strand_id
1 'polypeptide(L)'
;MLLRFCDEIVMLIDGGKPMRQNQWKKAGLTVLSAVFMGSLSLAAAGTGIPALAATKDVAVTEYDEAALEKFKDNTLEYWELPGLIERYNTDYQNQLQKYYYNPGGSTGLTKDQMLALAADLRAEADELENDADDLKNDSSTRSEYKEYRTNMHALRAYAQQLEDTANGKKNGGSALRGLRIARNEKTKTAREAMRTYETLKDQYDIAVLNQEIAKQNYEAALKKKDLGMMSTEDVLTVEDALNSANGSALQAASSLNSQKQTLITMLGWEYNADPEITKVPEPDLAVIDSFDPKKDEAKAIEMNYTLYDTRMAKASSSGGAVKKARNIKDQEDSIRSSLDLMYQDVKQKQKAYEASETLYGAAKADKAAADRKNALGMMSRQEYLQAESAWLSSEASHTAAKLDLTGAIENYQWALEGLLDIGSSSQS
;
A
#
# COMPACT_ATOMS: atom_id res chain seq x y z
N MET A 1 -5.13 -49.86 -16.18
CA MET A 1 -5.46 -51.20 -15.64
C MET A 1 -4.43 -51.46 -14.54
N LEU A 2 -4.68 -51.00 -13.30
CA LEU A 2 -5.53 -51.60 -12.27
C LEU A 2 -4.71 -52.47 -11.29
N LEU A 3 -4.61 -51.98 -10.04
CA LEU A 3 -4.58 -52.75 -8.77
C LEU A 3 -3.25 -53.46 -8.40
N ARG A 4 -2.89 -53.77 -7.13
CA ARG A 4 -3.34 -53.40 -5.76
C ARG A 4 -2.23 -53.89 -4.76
N PHE A 5 -1.75 -53.11 -3.79
CA PHE A 5 -2.24 -52.87 -2.39
C PHE A 5 -1.47 -53.67 -1.32
N CYS A 6 -1.65 -53.23 -0.07
CA CYS A 6 -1.20 -53.78 1.21
C CYS A 6 0.28 -53.53 1.59
N ASP A 7 0.59 -52.67 2.57
CA ASP A 7 0.32 -52.71 4.04
C ASP A 7 1.42 -53.52 4.75
N GLU A 8 1.93 -53.21 5.95
CA GLU A 8 1.76 -52.09 6.90
C GLU A 8 2.96 -52.15 7.87
N ILE A 9 3.57 -51.01 8.23
CA ILE A 9 4.17 -50.83 9.57
C ILE A 9 3.71 -49.47 10.06
N VAL A 10 3.01 -49.49 11.19
CA VAL A 10 2.10 -48.42 11.62
C VAL A 10 2.33 -48.13 13.10
N MET A 11 2.30 -46.84 13.48
CA MET A 11 1.99 -46.34 14.85
C MET A 11 3.00 -46.62 16.00
N LEU A 12 3.14 -45.83 17.08
CA LEU A 12 2.64 -44.47 17.43
C LEU A 12 3.50 -43.84 18.58
N ILE A 13 3.08 -42.64 19.03
CA ILE A 13 3.38 -41.88 20.27
C ILE A 13 4.72 -41.09 20.24
N ASP A 14 4.77 -39.76 20.36
CA ASP A 14 3.80 -38.64 20.16
C ASP A 14 4.60 -37.31 20.06
N GLY A 15 4.06 -36.13 19.72
CA GLY A 15 2.71 -35.77 19.30
C GLY A 15 2.71 -34.37 18.67
N GLY A 16 2.84 -34.31 17.33
CA GLY A 16 2.96 -33.05 16.57
C GLY A 16 1.62 -32.54 16.06
N LYS A 17 1.10 -31.46 16.64
CA LYS A 17 -0.06 -30.73 16.07
C LYS A 17 0.40 -29.80 14.94
N PRO A 18 -0.28 -29.76 13.78
CA PRO A 18 -0.04 -28.74 12.77
C PRO A 18 -0.45 -27.36 13.30
N MET A 19 0.37 -26.34 13.00
CA MET A 19 0.17 -24.98 13.49
C MET A 19 -1.09 -24.35 12.88
N ARG A 20 -2.04 -23.97 13.72
CA ARG A 20 -3.25 -23.25 13.32
C ARG A 20 -2.93 -21.76 13.14
N GLN A 21 -3.03 -21.28 11.91
CA GLN A 21 -2.93 -19.87 11.52
C GLN A 21 -4.12 -19.08 12.13
N ASN A 22 -3.96 -18.58 13.36
CA ASN A 22 -5.02 -17.86 14.07
C ASN A 22 -4.51 -16.97 15.24
N GLN A 23 -3.34 -16.35 15.09
CA GLN A 23 -2.74 -15.45 16.11
C GLN A 23 -2.42 -14.04 15.59
N TRP A 24 -3.35 -13.43 14.85
CA TRP A 24 -3.32 -11.99 14.51
C TRP A 24 -4.45 -11.20 15.20
N LYS A 25 -4.80 -11.58 16.43
CA LYS A 25 -5.77 -10.83 17.27
C LYS A 25 -5.32 -10.59 18.72
N LYS A 26 -4.14 -11.05 19.14
CA LYS A 26 -3.52 -10.76 20.47
C LYS A 26 -1.99 -10.82 20.42
N ALA A 27 -1.38 -9.79 19.86
CA ALA A 27 -0.08 -9.27 20.27
C ALA A 27 -0.33 -7.77 20.49
N GLY A 28 -0.07 -7.16 21.65
CA GLY A 28 1.01 -7.48 22.57
C GLY A 28 2.08 -6.43 22.34
N LEU A 29 1.84 -5.22 22.86
CA LEU A 29 2.72 -4.07 22.70
C LEU A 29 4.05 -4.36 23.41
N THR A 30 5.04 -4.87 22.70
CA THR A 30 6.39 -5.12 23.22
C THR A 30 7.28 -3.93 22.89
N VAL A 31 7.36 -2.98 23.81
CA VAL A 31 8.35 -1.89 23.74
C VAL A 31 9.73 -2.49 23.97
N LEU A 32 10.54 -2.56 22.92
CA LEU A 32 11.97 -2.90 23.02
C LEU A 32 12.75 -1.60 23.22
N SER A 33 13.30 -1.42 24.41
CA SER A 33 14.10 -0.27 24.80
C SER A 33 15.49 -0.34 24.17
N ALA A 34 15.76 0.55 23.21
CA ALA A 34 17.10 0.79 22.65
C ALA A 34 17.61 2.18 23.04
N VAL A 35 18.82 2.21 23.60
CA VAL A 35 19.44 3.39 24.22
C VAL A 35 19.93 4.39 23.16
N PHE A 36 19.51 5.65 23.27
CA PHE A 36 20.09 6.76 22.51
C PHE A 36 21.52 7.08 22.99
N MET A 37 22.53 6.39 22.46
CA MET A 37 23.92 6.87 22.53
C MET A 37 24.23 7.75 21.32
N GLY A 38 24.31 9.07 21.54
CA GLY A 38 24.69 10.02 20.51
C GLY A 38 26.20 10.10 20.29
N SER A 39 26.67 9.79 19.08
CA SER A 39 27.96 10.19 18.46
C SER A 39 28.13 9.44 17.11
N LEU A 40 28.89 9.88 16.11
CA LEU A 40 29.47 11.18 15.74
C LEU A 40 30.09 11.03 14.32
N SER A 41 29.94 12.05 13.46
CA SER A 41 30.73 12.32 12.24
C SER A 41 30.63 11.41 10.99
N LEU A 42 30.56 12.08 9.84
CA LEU A 42 31.00 11.63 8.52
C LEU A 42 32.40 10.98 8.56
N ALA A 43 32.58 9.82 7.91
CA ALA A 43 33.54 9.61 6.80
C ALA A 43 33.70 8.13 6.36
N ALA A 44 33.09 7.76 5.24
CA ALA A 44 33.54 6.70 4.30
C ALA A 44 32.71 6.83 3.00
N ALA A 45 33.18 7.53 1.97
CA ALA A 45 34.05 6.96 0.94
C ALA A 45 33.44 5.74 0.20
N GLY A 46 32.61 6.00 -0.83
CA GLY A 46 32.68 5.19 -2.06
C GLY A 46 31.60 4.14 -2.35
N THR A 47 30.34 4.32 -1.96
CA THR A 47 29.20 3.65 -2.64
C THR A 47 28.06 4.64 -2.86
N GLY A 48 27.54 4.71 -4.09
CA GLY A 48 26.57 5.74 -4.51
C GLY A 48 25.13 5.39 -4.12
N ILE A 49 24.81 5.45 -2.82
CA ILE A 49 23.43 5.35 -2.33
C ILE A 49 22.81 6.77 -2.37
N PRO A 50 21.70 7.01 -3.09
CA PRO A 50 21.00 8.30 -3.05
C PRO A 50 20.41 8.51 -1.64
N ALA A 51 20.56 9.72 -1.10
CA ALA A 51 20.22 9.99 0.29
C ALA A 51 18.72 10.14 0.49
N LEU A 52 18.10 9.26 1.29
CA LEU A 52 16.81 9.62 1.91
C LEU A 52 17.03 10.84 2.81
N ALA A 53 16.08 11.79 2.76
CA ALA A 53 16.17 13.02 3.52
C ALA A 53 16.20 12.73 5.03
N ALA A 54 17.18 13.30 5.74
CA ALA A 54 17.34 13.11 7.18
C ALA A 54 16.18 13.78 7.97
N THR A 55 15.16 12.99 8.30
CA THR A 55 14.06 13.40 9.19
C THR A 55 14.43 13.12 10.66
N LYS A 56 13.82 13.86 11.59
CA LYS A 56 13.91 13.53 13.02
C LYS A 56 13.06 12.30 13.29
N ASP A 57 13.66 11.24 13.84
CA ASP A 57 12.91 10.06 14.25
C ASP A 57 11.79 10.42 15.23
N VAL A 58 10.57 10.02 14.87
CA VAL A 58 9.40 10.12 15.74
C VAL A 58 9.45 8.94 16.70
N ALA A 59 9.62 9.23 18.00
CA ALA A 59 9.89 8.24 19.04
C ALA A 59 8.75 7.24 19.34
N VAL A 60 7.64 7.30 18.60
CA VAL A 60 6.54 6.34 18.66
C VAL A 60 6.21 5.93 17.22
N THR A 61 6.51 4.67 16.90
CA THR A 61 6.33 4.08 15.57
C THR A 61 5.90 2.62 15.78
N GLU A 62 4.93 2.11 15.03
CA GLU A 62 4.44 0.73 15.19
C GLU A 62 5.35 -0.32 14.52
N TYR A 63 6.48 0.12 13.98
CA TYR A 63 7.44 -0.67 13.23
C TYR A 63 8.67 -0.98 14.09
N ASP A 64 9.14 -2.22 14.03
CA ASP A 64 10.39 -2.62 14.69
C ASP A 64 11.63 -2.12 13.94
N GLU A 65 12.79 -2.16 14.58
CA GLU A 65 14.05 -1.66 14.03
C GLU A 65 14.39 -2.30 12.67
N ALA A 66 14.02 -3.56 12.46
CA ALA A 66 14.18 -4.26 11.19
C ALA A 66 13.31 -3.66 10.06
N ALA A 67 12.04 -3.36 10.33
CA ALA A 67 11.19 -2.62 9.40
C ALA A 67 11.70 -1.19 9.14
N LEU A 68 12.35 -0.55 10.12
CA LEU A 68 12.93 0.78 9.95
C LEU A 68 14.22 0.81 9.12
N GLU A 69 15.01 -0.28 9.16
CA GLU A 69 16.17 -0.47 8.28
C GLU A 69 15.70 -0.75 6.85
N LYS A 70 14.66 -1.59 6.70
CA LYS A 70 13.95 -1.85 5.44
C LYS A 70 13.52 -0.56 4.73
N PHE A 71 12.84 0.35 5.43
CA PHE A 71 12.43 1.68 4.90
C PHE A 71 13.58 2.62 4.47
N LYS A 72 14.84 2.21 4.61
CA LYS A 72 16.04 2.97 4.20
C LYS A 72 16.82 2.27 3.09
N ASP A 73 16.41 1.06 2.68
CA ASP A 73 17.00 0.39 1.53
C ASP A 73 16.50 1.02 0.20
N ASN A 74 17.03 0.57 -0.94
CA ASN A 74 16.68 1.10 -2.26
C ASN A 74 15.65 0.22 -3.00
N THR A 75 14.83 -0.51 -2.26
CA THR A 75 13.82 -1.46 -2.74
C THR A 75 12.46 -1.11 -2.13
N LEU A 76 11.49 -0.75 -2.97
CA LEU A 76 10.14 -0.44 -2.53
C LEU A 76 9.26 -1.70 -2.54
N GLU A 77 8.93 -2.21 -1.35
CA GLU A 77 7.98 -3.31 -1.16
C GLU A 77 6.56 -2.82 -0.82
N TYR A 78 5.54 -3.55 -1.27
CA TYR A 78 4.14 -3.11 -1.19
C TYR A 78 3.59 -2.95 0.25
N TRP A 79 4.16 -3.68 1.22
CA TRP A 79 3.74 -3.62 2.61
C TRP A 79 4.27 -2.38 3.35
N GLU A 80 5.34 -1.76 2.83
CA GLU A 80 6.07 -0.65 3.47
C GLU A 80 5.38 0.71 3.27
N LEU A 81 4.51 0.81 2.25
CA LEU A 81 3.81 2.02 1.85
C LEU A 81 3.23 2.85 3.02
N PRO A 82 2.53 2.27 4.03
CA PRO A 82 1.98 3.06 5.15
C PRO A 82 3.08 3.65 6.05
N GLY A 83 4.20 2.94 6.24
CA GLY A 83 5.30 3.36 7.10
C GLY A 83 6.22 4.39 6.44
N LEU A 84 6.45 4.25 5.13
CA LEU A 84 7.12 5.25 4.31
C LEU A 84 6.35 6.57 4.29
N ILE A 85 5.01 6.52 4.22
CA ILE A 85 4.15 7.70 4.35
C ILE A 85 4.31 8.34 5.74
N GLU A 86 4.25 7.54 6.80
CA GLU A 86 4.38 8.04 8.17
C GLU A 86 5.74 8.64 8.51
N ARG A 87 6.78 8.38 7.72
CA ARG A 87 8.14 8.88 7.94
C ARG A 87 8.57 9.98 7.00
N TYR A 88 8.20 9.88 5.72
CA TYR A 88 8.81 10.69 4.67
C TYR A 88 7.80 11.41 3.76
N ASN A 89 6.49 11.11 3.83
CA ASN A 89 5.52 11.93 3.09
C ASN A 89 5.41 13.33 3.70
N THR A 90 5.93 14.34 2.99
CA THR A 90 6.01 15.74 3.45
C THR A 90 4.67 16.32 3.90
N ASP A 91 3.55 16.02 3.21
CA ASP A 91 2.22 16.50 3.61
C ASP A 91 1.81 15.91 4.96
N TYR A 92 2.00 14.60 5.13
CA TYR A 92 1.72 13.90 6.38
C TYR A 92 2.60 14.43 7.51
N GLN A 93 3.93 14.58 7.29
CA GLN A 93 4.84 15.16 8.27
C GLN A 93 4.40 16.57 8.70
N ASN A 94 3.98 17.41 7.76
CA ASN A 94 3.50 18.76 8.05
C ASN A 94 2.20 18.75 8.87
N GLN A 95 1.31 17.77 8.68
CA GLN A 95 0.11 17.59 9.50
C GLN A 95 0.45 17.06 10.90
N LEU A 96 1.34 16.08 10.98
CA LEU A 96 1.81 15.46 12.22
C LEU A 96 2.52 16.48 13.12
N GLN A 97 3.40 17.32 12.55
CA GLN A 97 4.04 18.42 13.29
C GLN A 97 3.02 19.44 13.80
N LYS A 98 2.03 19.84 12.98
CA LYS A 98 0.95 20.74 13.42
C LYS A 98 0.16 20.17 14.59
N TYR A 99 -0.03 18.85 14.64
CA TYR A 99 -0.65 18.18 15.78
C TYR A 99 0.24 18.24 17.03
N TYR A 100 1.52 17.89 16.94
CA TYR A 100 2.43 17.93 18.09
C TYR A 100 2.59 19.33 18.70
N TYR A 101 2.65 20.39 17.86
CA TYR A 101 2.73 21.77 18.35
C TYR A 101 1.39 22.36 18.81
N ASN A 102 0.25 21.70 18.55
CA ASN A 102 -1.07 22.14 19.00
C ASN A 102 -2.05 20.96 19.24
N PRO A 103 -1.82 20.13 20.29
CA PRO A 103 -2.53 18.86 20.47
C PRO A 103 -3.98 19.02 20.94
N GLY A 104 -4.43 20.25 21.28
CA GLY A 104 -5.83 20.57 21.57
C GLY A 104 -6.76 20.48 20.34
N GLY A 105 -6.22 20.00 19.22
CA GLY A 105 -6.87 19.77 17.94
C GLY A 105 -7.44 18.37 17.73
N SER A 106 -7.37 17.44 18.71
CA SER A 106 -8.33 16.33 18.91
C SER A 106 -7.74 14.85 18.64
N THR A 107 -8.29 13.66 19.05
CA THR A 107 -7.68 12.26 18.97
C THR A 107 -8.44 11.00 18.42
N GLY A 108 -9.74 10.96 18.08
CA GLY A 108 -10.32 9.82 17.31
C GLY A 108 -10.47 8.44 17.98
N LEU A 109 -10.59 8.41 19.30
CA LEU A 109 -10.76 7.19 20.11
C LEU A 109 -12.11 7.24 20.85
N THR A 110 -12.70 6.09 21.18
CA THR A 110 -13.84 6.06 22.11
C THR A 110 -13.41 6.47 23.53
N LYS A 111 -14.37 6.82 24.40
CA LYS A 111 -14.09 7.16 25.80
C LYS A 111 -13.20 6.12 26.48
N ASP A 112 -13.54 4.85 26.32
CA ASP A 112 -12.86 3.76 27.02
C ASP A 112 -11.48 3.48 26.43
N GLN A 113 -11.32 3.67 25.11
CA GLN A 113 -10.01 3.60 24.45
C GLN A 113 -9.08 4.76 24.86
N MET A 114 -9.62 5.97 25.04
CA MET A 114 -8.85 7.11 25.56
C MET A 114 -8.39 6.88 27.01
N LEU A 115 -9.26 6.29 27.84
CA LEU A 115 -8.92 5.96 29.24
C LEU A 115 -7.91 4.82 29.33
N ALA A 116 -8.02 3.79 28.49
CA ALA A 116 -7.05 2.69 28.41
C ALA A 116 -5.66 3.22 28.00
N LEU A 117 -5.57 3.96 26.89
CA LEU A 117 -4.32 4.54 26.42
C LEU A 117 -3.71 5.51 27.45
N ALA A 118 -4.53 6.28 28.17
CA ALA A 118 -4.05 7.14 29.25
C ALA A 118 -3.53 6.36 30.47
N ALA A 119 -4.09 5.19 30.77
CA ALA A 119 -3.60 4.32 31.84
C ALA A 119 -2.25 3.71 31.46
N ASP A 120 -2.10 3.22 30.23
CA ASP A 120 -0.85 2.66 29.70
C ASP A 120 0.28 3.71 29.73
N LEU A 121 0.02 4.93 29.22
CA LEU A 121 0.96 6.06 29.25
C LEU A 121 1.31 6.55 30.67
N ARG A 122 0.46 6.29 31.67
CA ARG A 122 0.82 6.55 33.07
C ARG A 122 1.68 5.43 33.64
N ALA A 123 1.37 4.17 33.37
CA ALA A 123 2.20 3.04 33.79
C ALA A 123 3.64 3.18 33.25
N GLU A 124 3.79 3.53 31.97
CA GLU A 124 5.10 3.81 31.35
C GLU A 124 5.82 4.99 32.03
N ALA A 125 5.10 6.06 32.38
CA ALA A 125 5.69 7.20 33.09
C ALA A 125 6.01 6.90 34.58
N ASP A 126 5.38 5.91 35.17
CA ASP A 126 5.64 5.42 36.54
C ASP A 126 6.84 4.45 36.53
N GLU A 127 6.98 3.61 35.50
CA GLU A 127 8.18 2.78 35.24
C GLU A 127 9.42 3.67 35.02
N LEU A 128 9.31 4.70 34.17
CA LEU A 128 10.37 5.69 33.97
C LEU A 128 10.67 6.52 35.24
N GLU A 129 9.74 6.66 36.20
CA GLU A 129 10.03 7.30 37.49
C GLU A 129 10.91 6.39 38.37
N ASN A 130 10.66 5.08 38.35
CA ASN A 130 11.46 4.11 39.11
C ASN A 130 12.90 4.05 38.55
N ASP A 131 13.05 3.94 37.23
CA ASP A 131 14.37 3.94 36.57
C ASP A 131 15.13 5.27 36.81
N ALA A 132 14.42 6.40 36.82
CA ALA A 132 15.02 7.69 37.12
C ALA A 132 15.41 7.84 38.60
N ASP A 133 14.67 7.24 39.53
CA ASP A 133 14.96 7.32 40.97
C ASP A 133 16.23 6.55 41.37
N ASP A 134 16.61 5.50 40.62
CA ASP A 134 17.93 4.85 40.74
C ASP A 134 19.09 5.76 40.30
N LEU A 135 18.87 6.64 39.31
CA LEU A 135 19.86 7.60 38.79
C LEU A 135 19.97 8.88 39.63
N LYS A 136 18.97 9.17 40.47
CA LYS A 136 18.75 10.42 41.24
C LYS A 136 19.91 10.88 42.14
N ASN A 137 20.72 9.92 42.62
CA ASN A 137 21.79 10.17 43.59
C ASN A 137 23.19 10.28 42.98
N ASP A 138 23.36 9.99 41.68
CA ASP A 138 24.63 10.23 40.99
C ASP A 138 24.68 11.66 40.40
N SER A 139 25.85 12.28 40.50
CA SER A 139 26.12 13.60 39.93
C SER A 139 26.50 13.55 38.45
N SER A 140 26.97 12.40 37.95
CA SER A 140 27.33 12.18 36.53
C SER A 140 26.10 12.22 35.61
N THR A 141 25.01 11.58 36.06
CA THR A 141 23.78 11.29 35.29
C THR A 141 22.74 12.42 35.37
N ARG A 142 23.12 13.59 35.89
CA ARG A 142 22.20 14.68 36.23
C ARG A 142 21.51 15.35 35.01
N SER A 143 22.05 15.16 33.80
CA SER A 143 21.37 15.54 32.55
C SER A 143 20.31 14.52 32.17
N GLU A 144 20.68 13.24 32.17
CA GLU A 144 19.80 12.10 31.87
C GLU A 144 18.60 12.09 32.82
N TYR A 145 18.81 12.23 34.13
CA TYR A 145 17.73 12.37 35.12
C TYR A 145 16.76 13.54 34.81
N LYS A 146 17.26 14.63 34.23
CA LYS A 146 16.43 15.78 33.80
C LYS A 146 15.62 15.46 32.55
N GLU A 147 16.18 14.67 31.63
CA GLU A 147 15.54 14.23 30.40
C GLU A 147 14.47 13.18 30.70
N TYR A 148 14.75 12.18 31.56
CA TYR A 148 13.76 11.25 32.09
C TYR A 148 12.56 11.98 32.70
N ARG A 149 12.78 12.95 33.60
CA ARG A 149 11.67 13.74 34.17
C ARG A 149 10.91 14.56 33.13
N THR A 150 11.58 15.06 32.10
CA THR A 150 10.92 15.77 30.99
C THR A 150 10.01 14.84 30.20
N ASN A 151 10.47 13.63 29.91
CA ASN A 151 9.72 12.60 29.19
C ASN A 151 8.53 12.08 30.01
N MET A 152 8.73 11.77 31.30
CA MET A 152 7.65 11.42 32.23
C MET A 152 6.59 12.52 32.31
N HIS A 153 7.00 13.81 32.36
CA HIS A 153 6.07 14.93 32.36
C HIS A 153 5.30 15.05 31.05
N ALA A 154 5.90 14.75 29.90
CA ALA A 154 5.22 14.73 28.61
C ALA A 154 4.20 13.58 28.52
N LEU A 155 4.58 12.35 28.90
CA LEU A 155 3.69 11.18 28.94
C LEU A 155 2.50 11.42 29.89
N ARG A 156 2.76 11.88 31.12
CA ARG A 156 1.70 12.21 32.09
C ARG A 156 0.80 13.35 31.62
N ALA A 157 1.33 14.36 30.93
CA ALA A 157 0.53 15.43 30.35
C ALA A 157 -0.37 14.94 29.20
N TYR A 158 0.14 14.03 28.35
CA TYR A 158 -0.61 13.45 27.26
C TYR A 158 -1.69 12.47 27.75
N ALA A 159 -1.37 11.61 28.72
CA ALA A 159 -2.33 10.79 29.45
C ALA A 159 -3.43 11.65 30.09
N GLN A 160 -3.07 12.72 30.80
CA GLN A 160 -4.03 13.65 31.40
C GLN A 160 -4.92 14.31 30.35
N GLN A 161 -4.39 14.64 29.17
CA GLN A 161 -5.16 15.19 28.07
C GLN A 161 -6.13 14.17 27.46
N LEU A 162 -5.73 12.90 27.33
CA LEU A 162 -6.61 11.80 26.90
C LEU A 162 -7.74 11.57 27.90
N GLU A 163 -7.45 11.54 29.21
CA GLU A 163 -8.49 11.47 30.25
C GLU A 163 -9.41 12.67 30.28
N ASP A 164 -8.86 13.88 30.17
CA ASP A 164 -9.66 15.10 30.13
C ASP A 164 -10.56 15.11 28.89
N THR A 165 -10.12 14.51 27.79
CA THR A 165 -10.96 14.32 26.59
C THR A 165 -12.03 13.26 26.80
N ALA A 166 -11.67 12.09 27.32
CA ALA A 166 -12.59 11.02 27.68
C ALA A 166 -13.69 11.48 28.64
N ASN A 167 -13.34 12.42 29.53
CA ASN A 167 -14.24 13.05 30.49
C ASN A 167 -14.88 14.36 29.98
N GLY A 168 -14.75 14.69 28.69
CA GLY A 168 -15.44 15.78 28.02
C GLY A 168 -14.96 17.20 28.34
N LYS A 169 -13.77 17.35 28.94
CA LYS A 169 -13.22 18.64 29.40
C LYS A 169 -12.42 19.40 28.33
N LYS A 170 -11.87 18.74 27.30
CA LYS A 170 -11.14 19.39 26.19
C LYS A 170 -11.41 18.70 24.84
N ASN A 171 -11.27 19.46 23.75
CA ASN A 171 -11.44 19.02 22.36
C ASN A 171 -10.27 18.14 21.89
N GLY A 172 -10.04 17.04 22.60
CA GLY A 172 -8.98 16.09 22.34
C GLY A 172 -9.43 14.83 21.60
N GLY A 173 -10.51 14.79 20.77
CA GLY A 173 -11.15 13.63 20.06
C GLY A 173 -11.29 13.53 18.49
N SER A 174 -10.61 14.30 17.62
CA SER A 174 -10.68 14.31 16.13
C SER A 174 -9.43 14.70 15.26
N ALA A 175 -8.28 15.22 15.74
CA ALA A 175 -7.06 15.37 14.92
C ALA A 175 -6.19 14.11 14.79
N LEU A 176 -6.03 13.23 15.79
CA LEU A 176 -5.45 11.89 15.47
C LEU A 176 -6.42 11.09 14.59
N ARG A 177 -7.73 11.37 14.64
CA ARG A 177 -8.65 10.90 13.59
C ARG A 177 -8.21 11.51 12.26
N GLY A 178 -8.08 12.83 12.15
CA GLY A 178 -7.58 13.50 10.94
C GLY A 178 -6.24 12.96 10.42
N LEU A 179 -5.28 12.66 11.29
CA LEU A 179 -4.00 12.03 10.94
C LEU A 179 -4.18 10.59 10.47
N ARG A 180 -5.03 9.79 11.14
CA ARG A 180 -5.35 8.42 10.69
C ARG A 180 -6.04 8.44 9.33
N ILE A 181 -6.98 9.37 9.11
CA ILE A 181 -7.63 9.62 7.82
C ILE A 181 -6.56 9.95 6.78
N ALA A 182 -5.71 10.94 7.04
CA ALA A 182 -4.65 11.36 6.11
C ALA A 182 -3.62 10.25 5.82
N ARG A 183 -3.23 9.45 6.82
CA ARG A 183 -2.39 8.25 6.65
C ARG A 183 -3.06 7.26 5.71
N ASN A 184 -4.30 6.89 6.00
CA ASN A 184 -5.06 5.90 5.25
C ASN A 184 -5.34 6.37 3.81
N GLU A 185 -5.71 7.64 3.62
CA GLU A 185 -5.91 8.25 2.29
C GLU A 185 -4.63 8.22 1.47
N LYS A 186 -3.51 8.69 2.04
CA LYS A 186 -2.20 8.64 1.37
C LYS A 186 -1.77 7.19 1.09
N THR A 187 -2.04 6.26 2.01
CA THR A 187 -1.72 4.83 1.86
C THR A 187 -2.51 4.21 0.71
N LYS A 188 -3.81 4.51 0.64
CA LYS A 188 -4.68 4.12 -0.47
C LYS A 188 -4.15 4.66 -1.80
N THR A 189 -3.84 5.96 -1.88
CA THR A 189 -3.29 6.57 -3.10
C THR A 189 -1.92 5.98 -3.48
N ALA A 190 -1.03 5.69 -2.53
CA ALA A 190 0.26 5.08 -2.82
C ALA A 190 0.13 3.64 -3.33
N ARG A 191 -0.80 2.85 -2.75
CA ARG A 191 -1.14 1.50 -3.23
C ARG A 191 -1.74 1.52 -4.64
N GLU A 192 -2.68 2.43 -4.90
CA GLU A 192 -3.21 2.69 -6.24
C GLU A 192 -2.10 3.10 -7.23
N ALA A 193 -1.17 3.95 -6.80
CA ALA A 193 -0.05 4.41 -7.62
C ALA A 193 0.96 3.30 -7.94
N MET A 194 1.23 2.38 -6.99
CA MET A 194 2.11 1.21 -7.20
C MET A 194 1.47 0.16 -8.10
N ARG A 195 0.15 -0.11 -7.96
CA ARG A 195 -0.59 -0.94 -8.92
C ARG A 195 -0.56 -0.33 -10.33
N THR A 196 -0.78 0.99 -10.45
CA THR A 196 -0.73 1.69 -11.74
C THR A 196 0.68 1.63 -12.36
N TYR A 197 1.73 1.70 -11.56
CA TYR A 197 3.12 1.52 -12.02
C TYR A 197 3.35 0.12 -12.62
N GLU A 198 2.90 -0.95 -11.96
CA GLU A 198 3.06 -2.33 -12.48
C GLU A 198 2.30 -2.50 -13.81
N THR A 199 1.05 -2.02 -13.93
CA THR A 199 0.31 -2.01 -15.20
C THR A 199 1.03 -1.24 -16.32
N LEU A 200 1.61 -0.08 -16.01
CA LEU A 200 2.36 0.71 -17.01
C LEU A 200 3.70 0.06 -17.39
N LYS A 201 4.30 -0.75 -16.50
CA LYS A 201 5.53 -1.50 -16.78
C LYS A 201 5.26 -2.59 -17.82
N ASP A 202 4.20 -3.37 -17.62
CA ASP A 202 3.79 -4.41 -18.57
C ASP A 202 3.42 -3.79 -19.95
N GLN A 203 2.78 -2.61 -19.97
CA GLN A 203 2.52 -1.86 -21.21
C GLN A 203 3.79 -1.37 -21.92
N TYR A 204 4.80 -0.93 -21.15
CA TYR A 204 6.10 -0.53 -21.68
C TYR A 204 6.85 -1.72 -22.30
N ASP A 205 6.89 -2.86 -21.61
CA ASP A 205 7.56 -4.07 -22.10
C ASP A 205 6.91 -4.58 -23.41
N ILE A 206 5.58 -4.54 -23.52
CA ILE A 206 4.84 -4.81 -24.77
C ILE A 206 5.19 -3.79 -25.87
N ALA A 207 5.27 -2.50 -25.55
CA ALA A 207 5.56 -1.46 -26.53
C ALA A 207 6.99 -1.57 -27.09
N VAL A 208 7.97 -1.88 -26.24
CA VAL A 208 9.37 -2.14 -26.65
C VAL A 208 9.47 -3.39 -27.53
N LEU A 209 8.75 -4.46 -27.20
CA LEU A 209 8.73 -5.65 -28.06
C LEU A 209 8.11 -5.37 -29.44
N ASN A 210 7.01 -4.61 -29.48
CA ASN A 210 6.38 -4.20 -30.74
C ASN A 210 7.29 -3.28 -31.58
N GLN A 211 8.11 -2.44 -30.93
CA GLN A 211 9.16 -1.65 -31.58
C GLN A 211 10.22 -2.55 -32.26
N GLU A 212 10.72 -3.57 -31.56
CA GLU A 212 11.68 -4.53 -32.12
C GLU A 212 11.06 -5.33 -33.28
N ILE A 213 9.79 -5.76 -33.16
CA ILE A 213 9.05 -6.41 -34.27
C ILE A 213 8.96 -5.49 -35.50
N ALA A 214 8.58 -4.23 -35.32
CA ALA A 214 8.48 -3.27 -36.42
C ALA A 214 9.85 -3.01 -37.08
N LYS A 215 10.93 -2.96 -36.30
CA LYS A 215 12.30 -2.81 -36.79
C LYS A 215 12.74 -4.02 -37.62
N GLN A 216 12.49 -5.24 -37.15
CA GLN A 216 12.76 -6.47 -37.91
C GLN A 216 11.99 -6.51 -39.23
N ASN A 217 10.73 -6.06 -39.23
CA ASN A 217 9.92 -5.95 -40.45
C ASN A 217 10.51 -4.93 -41.45
N TYR A 218 10.99 -3.77 -40.98
CA TYR A 218 11.66 -2.77 -41.81
C TYR A 218 12.98 -3.28 -42.41
N GLU A 219 13.83 -3.92 -41.61
CA GLU A 219 15.06 -4.56 -42.11
C GLU A 219 14.78 -5.66 -43.15
N ALA A 220 13.68 -6.40 -43.00
CA ALA A 220 13.24 -7.37 -44.00
C ALA A 220 12.65 -6.71 -45.26
N ALA A 221 11.97 -5.58 -45.13
CA ALA A 221 11.42 -4.81 -46.25
C ALA A 221 12.53 -4.22 -47.13
N LEU A 222 13.58 -3.64 -46.52
CA LEU A 222 14.78 -3.17 -47.24
C LEU A 222 15.42 -4.30 -48.06
N LYS A 223 15.66 -5.46 -47.47
CA LYS A 223 16.23 -6.63 -48.17
C LYS A 223 15.36 -7.09 -49.34
N LYS A 224 14.02 -7.04 -49.20
CA LYS A 224 13.09 -7.36 -50.30
C LYS A 224 13.13 -6.33 -51.42
N LYS A 225 13.25 -5.04 -51.10
CA LYS A 225 13.42 -3.96 -52.08
C LYS A 225 14.72 -4.11 -52.87
N ASP A 226 15.82 -4.43 -52.20
CA ASP A 226 17.13 -4.66 -52.85
C ASP A 226 17.10 -5.87 -53.82
N LEU A 227 16.26 -6.87 -53.52
CA LEU A 227 15.98 -8.02 -54.39
C LEU A 227 14.93 -7.71 -55.49
N GLY A 228 14.40 -6.48 -55.57
CA GLY A 228 13.34 -6.09 -56.51
C GLY A 228 11.96 -6.69 -56.21
N MET A 229 11.76 -7.27 -55.02
CA MET A 229 10.54 -7.97 -54.60
C MET A 229 9.52 -7.07 -53.88
N MET A 230 9.84 -5.78 -53.69
CA MET A 230 9.03 -4.82 -52.94
C MET A 230 9.27 -3.41 -53.49
N SER A 231 8.22 -2.59 -53.61
CA SER A 231 8.37 -1.22 -54.12
C SER A 231 8.92 -0.28 -53.04
N THR A 232 9.41 0.89 -53.45
CA THR A 232 9.79 1.94 -52.48
C THR A 232 8.61 2.42 -51.65
N GLU A 233 7.39 2.44 -52.20
CA GLU A 233 6.18 2.89 -51.51
C GLU A 233 5.70 1.88 -50.45
N ASP A 234 5.83 0.59 -50.74
CA ASP A 234 5.62 -0.47 -49.74
C ASP A 234 6.64 -0.37 -48.59
N VAL A 235 7.91 -0.04 -48.89
CA VAL A 235 8.94 0.16 -47.85
C VAL A 235 8.63 1.38 -46.98
N LEU A 236 8.18 2.50 -47.56
CA LEU A 236 7.76 3.68 -46.80
C LEU A 236 6.60 3.34 -45.84
N THR A 237 5.65 2.51 -46.27
CA THR A 237 4.54 2.03 -45.42
C THR A 237 5.05 1.23 -44.21
N VAL A 238 6.13 0.45 -44.37
CA VAL A 238 6.77 -0.28 -43.25
C VAL A 238 7.61 0.66 -42.38
N GLU A 239 8.23 1.69 -42.95
CA GLU A 239 8.95 2.75 -42.22
C GLU A 239 8.01 3.57 -41.33
N ASP A 240 6.82 3.93 -41.83
CA ASP A 240 5.78 4.60 -41.05
C ASP A 240 5.27 3.73 -39.88
N ALA A 241 5.19 2.41 -40.06
CA ALA A 241 4.85 1.48 -38.99
C ALA A 241 5.95 1.40 -37.91
N LEU A 242 7.23 1.43 -38.30
CA LEU A 242 8.36 1.54 -37.36
C LEU A 242 8.35 2.88 -36.61
N ASN A 243 8.12 3.99 -37.31
CA ASN A 243 8.02 5.32 -36.69
C ASN A 243 6.86 5.39 -35.70
N SER A 244 5.72 4.78 -36.01
CA SER A 244 4.58 4.65 -35.11
C SER A 244 4.91 3.82 -33.86
N ALA A 245 5.59 2.68 -34.02
CA ALA A 245 6.00 1.84 -32.89
C ALA A 245 7.05 2.52 -31.99
N ASN A 246 8.01 3.25 -32.58
CA ASN A 246 8.95 4.10 -31.85
C ASN A 246 8.22 5.16 -31.00
N GLY A 247 7.19 5.81 -31.55
CA GLY A 247 6.35 6.78 -30.84
C GLY A 247 5.59 6.14 -29.67
N SER A 248 5.00 4.96 -29.88
CA SER A 248 4.30 4.22 -28.82
C SER A 248 5.23 3.81 -27.68
N ALA A 249 6.43 3.31 -27.98
CA ALA A 249 7.42 2.94 -26.97
C ALA A 249 7.90 4.15 -26.16
N LEU A 250 8.15 5.30 -26.81
CA LEU A 250 8.52 6.55 -26.13
C LEU A 250 7.39 7.07 -25.23
N GLN A 251 6.13 6.97 -25.67
CA GLN A 251 4.97 7.35 -24.86
C GLN A 251 4.83 6.44 -23.63
N ALA A 252 4.93 5.11 -23.81
CA ALA A 252 4.85 4.16 -22.71
C ALA A 252 5.98 4.37 -21.68
N ALA A 253 7.21 4.59 -22.14
CA ALA A 253 8.35 4.94 -21.28
C ALA A 253 8.10 6.23 -20.48
N SER A 254 7.53 7.25 -21.12
CA SER A 254 7.21 8.53 -20.49
C SER A 254 6.13 8.38 -19.42
N SER A 255 5.07 7.62 -19.69
CA SER A 255 4.02 7.30 -18.72
C SER A 255 4.56 6.52 -17.53
N LEU A 256 5.34 5.46 -17.77
CA LEU A 256 5.97 4.64 -16.73
C LEU A 256 6.88 5.48 -15.83
N ASN A 257 7.73 6.31 -16.40
CA ASN A 257 8.62 7.19 -15.63
C ASN A 257 7.81 8.24 -14.83
N SER A 258 6.80 8.87 -15.42
CA SER A 258 5.93 9.83 -14.73
C SER A 258 5.22 9.19 -13.52
N GLN A 259 4.73 7.96 -13.68
CA GLN A 259 4.11 7.21 -12.59
C GLN A 259 5.11 6.79 -11.51
N LYS A 260 6.30 6.32 -11.91
CA LYS A 260 7.40 6.03 -10.97
C LYS A 260 7.74 7.26 -10.14
N GLN A 261 7.92 8.41 -10.78
CA GLN A 261 8.23 9.67 -10.12
C GLN A 261 7.13 10.11 -9.14
N THR A 262 5.87 9.98 -9.55
CA THR A 262 4.72 10.28 -8.68
C THR A 262 4.70 9.38 -7.43
N LEU A 263 5.02 8.09 -7.59
CA LEU A 263 5.07 7.14 -6.47
C LEU A 263 6.25 7.41 -5.52
N ILE A 264 7.48 7.48 -6.03
CA ILE A 264 8.67 7.57 -5.17
C ILE A 264 8.76 8.91 -4.44
N THR A 265 8.34 10.02 -5.06
CA THR A 265 8.31 11.34 -4.40
C THR A 265 7.21 11.44 -3.34
N MET A 266 6.06 10.77 -3.53
CA MET A 266 5.02 10.66 -2.51
C MET A 266 5.52 9.91 -1.26
N LEU A 267 6.41 8.95 -1.45
CA LEU A 267 7.01 8.14 -0.40
C LEU A 267 8.35 8.71 0.12
N GLY A 268 8.76 9.89 -0.36
CA GLY A 268 9.87 10.69 0.19
C GLY A 268 11.26 10.42 -0.38
N TRP A 269 11.39 9.65 -1.46
CA TRP A 269 12.62 9.60 -2.25
C TRP A 269 12.81 10.90 -3.06
N GLU A 270 14.06 11.20 -3.41
CA GLU A 270 14.39 12.28 -4.35
C GLU A 270 13.82 12.01 -5.75
N TYR A 271 13.50 13.07 -6.50
CA TYR A 271 12.98 12.98 -7.89
C TYR A 271 13.97 12.33 -8.88
N ASN A 272 15.25 12.28 -8.56
CA ASN A 272 16.28 11.60 -9.35
C ASN A 272 16.70 10.24 -8.76
N ALA A 273 15.99 9.74 -7.75
CA ALA A 273 16.22 8.40 -7.21
C ALA A 273 15.67 7.31 -8.14
N ASP A 274 16.30 6.14 -8.11
CA ASP A 274 15.92 4.98 -8.92
C ASP A 274 15.82 3.73 -8.03
N PRO A 275 14.82 3.64 -7.13
CA PRO A 275 14.59 2.44 -6.33
C PRO A 275 14.08 1.29 -7.18
N GLU A 276 14.43 0.05 -6.81
CA GLU A 276 13.81 -1.15 -7.34
C GLU A 276 12.38 -1.24 -6.79
N ILE A 277 11.37 -1.27 -7.66
CA ILE A 277 9.97 -1.39 -7.24
C ILE A 277 9.55 -2.84 -7.43
N THR A 278 9.23 -3.53 -6.34
CA THR A 278 8.84 -4.95 -6.41
C THR A 278 7.44 -5.11 -7.02
N LYS A 279 7.09 -6.32 -7.47
CA LYS A 279 5.71 -6.63 -7.85
C LYS A 279 4.78 -6.48 -6.64
N VAL A 280 3.54 -6.06 -6.89
CA VAL A 280 2.44 -6.12 -5.92
C VAL A 280 2.14 -7.60 -5.63
N PRO A 281 1.98 -7.99 -4.35
CA PRO A 281 1.66 -9.36 -3.95
C PRO A 281 0.40 -9.91 -4.61
N GLU A 282 0.31 -11.24 -4.68
CA GLU A 282 -0.91 -11.93 -5.12
C GLU A 282 -2.08 -11.65 -4.15
N PRO A 283 -3.32 -11.49 -4.65
CA PRO A 283 -4.49 -11.21 -3.84
C PRO A 283 -4.83 -12.39 -2.91
N ASP A 284 -5.01 -12.11 -1.62
CA ASP A 284 -5.46 -13.12 -0.66
C ASP A 284 -6.94 -13.44 -0.86
N LEU A 285 -7.22 -14.51 -1.59
CA LEU A 285 -8.59 -14.98 -1.87
C LEU A 285 -9.34 -15.40 -0.58
N ALA A 286 -8.64 -15.81 0.48
CA ALA A 286 -9.29 -16.22 1.73
C ALA A 286 -9.88 -15.04 2.51
N VAL A 287 -9.40 -13.81 2.26
CA VAL A 287 -10.02 -12.58 2.78
C VAL A 287 -11.42 -12.39 2.19
N ILE A 288 -11.64 -12.73 0.91
CA ILE A 288 -12.93 -12.56 0.23
C ILE A 288 -14.02 -13.41 0.91
N ASP A 289 -13.67 -14.62 1.37
CA ASP A 289 -14.59 -15.52 2.09
C ASP A 289 -14.96 -15.01 3.50
N SER A 290 -14.22 -14.02 4.02
CA SER A 290 -14.52 -13.37 5.30
C SER A 290 -15.51 -12.20 5.20
N PHE A 291 -15.74 -11.68 3.98
CA PHE A 291 -16.66 -10.56 3.74
C PHE A 291 -18.11 -11.00 3.90
N ASP A 292 -18.87 -10.27 4.73
CA ASP A 292 -20.29 -10.48 4.94
C ASP A 292 -21.00 -9.13 4.85
N PRO A 293 -21.52 -8.75 3.66
CA PRO A 293 -22.13 -7.45 3.43
C PRO A 293 -23.18 -7.03 4.46
N LYS A 294 -23.88 -7.99 5.10
CA LYS A 294 -24.90 -7.69 6.12
C LYS A 294 -24.31 -7.38 7.49
N LYS A 295 -23.17 -7.98 7.86
CA LYS A 295 -22.44 -7.61 9.08
C LYS A 295 -21.59 -6.36 8.86
N ASP A 296 -20.99 -6.28 7.69
CA ASP A 296 -20.07 -5.22 7.29
C ASP A 296 -20.79 -3.89 7.03
N GLU A 297 -22.08 -3.90 6.64
CA GLU A 297 -22.94 -2.70 6.57
C GLU A 297 -22.91 -1.90 7.88
N ALA A 298 -23.11 -2.56 9.02
CA ALA A 298 -23.20 -1.88 10.31
C ALA A 298 -21.86 -1.20 10.66
N LYS A 299 -20.75 -1.89 10.37
CA LYS A 299 -19.38 -1.38 10.56
C LYS A 299 -19.09 -0.20 9.62
N ALA A 300 -19.47 -0.30 8.35
CA ALA A 300 -19.29 0.80 7.39
C ALA A 300 -20.09 2.05 7.79
N ILE A 301 -21.33 1.88 8.25
CA ILE A 301 -22.20 2.97 8.75
C ILE A 301 -21.67 3.57 10.07
N GLU A 302 -21.03 2.79 10.93
CA GLU A 302 -20.39 3.27 12.15
C GLU A 302 -19.11 4.08 11.85
N MET A 303 -18.25 3.53 10.98
CA MET A 303 -16.91 4.05 10.72
C MET A 303 -16.84 5.19 9.69
N ASN A 304 -17.82 5.32 8.78
CA ASN A 304 -17.77 6.29 7.68
C ASN A 304 -17.52 7.74 8.13
N TYR A 305 -16.50 8.37 7.56
CA TYR A 305 -16.04 9.67 8.05
C TYR A 305 -17.00 10.82 7.76
N THR A 306 -17.57 10.86 6.55
CA THR A 306 -18.53 11.88 6.10
C THR A 306 -19.84 11.84 6.90
N LEU A 307 -20.34 10.64 7.18
CA LEU A 307 -21.53 10.41 8.00
C LEU A 307 -21.27 10.76 9.47
N TYR A 308 -20.09 10.42 10.02
CA TYR A 308 -19.71 10.83 11.38
C TYR A 308 -19.70 12.36 11.51
N ASP A 309 -19.07 13.08 10.58
CA ASP A 309 -19.00 14.55 10.61
C ASP A 309 -20.40 15.17 10.50
N THR A 310 -21.27 14.60 9.66
CA THR A 310 -22.68 15.01 9.52
C THR A 310 -23.48 14.75 10.81
N ARG A 311 -23.26 13.61 11.48
CA ARG A 311 -23.83 13.29 12.80
C ARG A 311 -23.33 14.25 13.89
N MET A 312 -22.10 14.76 13.82
CA MET A 312 -21.54 15.71 14.80
C MET A 312 -21.92 17.18 14.54
N ALA A 313 -22.29 17.56 13.31
CA ALA A 313 -22.66 18.93 12.96
C ALA A 313 -23.85 19.48 13.80
N LYS A 314 -23.75 20.73 14.27
CA LYS A 314 -24.83 21.36 15.06
C LYS A 314 -25.99 21.80 14.17
N ALA A 315 -27.22 21.47 14.55
CA ALA A 315 -28.42 22.04 13.95
C ALA A 315 -28.79 23.36 14.65
N SER A 316 -28.84 24.47 13.90
CA SER A 316 -29.14 25.81 14.42
C SER A 316 -30.64 26.14 14.52
N SER A 317 -31.51 25.26 14.02
CA SER A 317 -32.97 25.45 14.02
C SER A 317 -33.71 24.12 13.89
N SER A 318 -35.02 24.10 14.19
CA SER A 318 -35.89 22.93 13.98
C SER A 318 -35.88 22.46 12.52
N GLY A 319 -35.98 23.39 11.55
CA GLY A 319 -35.84 23.07 10.13
C GLY A 319 -34.45 22.51 9.76
N GLY A 320 -33.38 23.01 10.39
CA GLY A 320 -32.03 22.48 10.27
C GLY A 320 -31.89 21.06 10.83
N ALA A 321 -32.57 20.75 11.94
CA ALA A 321 -32.58 19.41 12.53
C ALA A 321 -33.29 18.39 11.60
N VAL A 322 -34.41 18.78 10.99
CA VAL A 322 -35.11 17.95 9.99
C VAL A 322 -34.26 17.73 8.74
N LYS A 323 -33.56 18.76 8.24
CA LYS A 323 -32.61 18.62 7.12
C LYS A 323 -31.47 17.64 7.48
N LYS A 324 -30.82 17.82 8.64
CA LYS A 324 -29.76 16.94 9.13
C LYS A 324 -30.23 15.48 9.24
N ALA A 325 -31.44 15.23 9.77
CA ALA A 325 -31.98 13.89 9.89
C ALA A 325 -32.22 13.20 8.53
N ARG A 326 -32.59 13.95 7.49
CA ARG A 326 -32.67 13.44 6.11
C ARG A 326 -31.29 13.12 5.56
N ASN A 327 -30.36 14.08 5.61
CA ASN A 327 -28.99 13.88 5.13
C ASN A 327 -28.31 12.64 5.76
N ILE A 328 -28.50 12.41 7.07
CA ILE A 328 -27.99 11.21 7.77
C ILE A 328 -28.58 9.93 7.17
N LYS A 329 -29.91 9.89 6.94
CA LYS A 329 -30.55 8.73 6.32
C LYS A 329 -30.05 8.52 4.89
N ASP A 330 -30.03 9.57 4.08
CA ASP A 330 -29.60 9.52 2.68
C ASP A 330 -28.14 9.02 2.59
N GLN A 331 -27.27 9.46 3.51
CA GLN A 331 -25.89 8.97 3.64
C GLN A 331 -25.81 7.50 4.06
N GLU A 332 -26.62 7.04 5.02
CA GLU A 332 -26.67 5.62 5.40
C GLU A 332 -27.14 4.73 4.23
N ASP A 333 -28.15 5.19 3.47
CA ASP A 333 -28.65 4.48 2.29
C ASP A 333 -27.62 4.47 1.14
N SER A 334 -26.83 5.55 0.98
CA SER A 334 -25.66 5.56 0.08
C SER A 334 -24.55 4.60 0.51
N ILE A 335 -24.22 4.52 1.81
CA ILE A 335 -23.23 3.56 2.33
C ILE A 335 -23.67 2.12 2.02
N ARG A 336 -24.94 1.79 2.29
CA ARG A 336 -25.53 0.46 1.99
C ARG A 336 -25.35 0.09 0.51
N SER A 337 -25.78 0.98 -0.38
CA SER A 337 -25.74 0.75 -1.83
C SER A 337 -24.31 0.61 -2.35
N SER A 338 -23.41 1.51 -1.94
CA SER A 338 -22.01 1.47 -2.37
C SER A 338 -21.25 0.25 -1.84
N LEU A 339 -21.55 -0.20 -0.61
CA LEU A 339 -20.90 -1.40 -0.04
C LEU A 339 -21.34 -2.69 -0.75
N ASP A 340 -22.62 -2.82 -1.10
CA ASP A 340 -23.10 -3.96 -1.91
C ASP A 340 -22.46 -3.93 -3.31
N LEU A 341 -22.41 -2.77 -3.97
CA LEU A 341 -21.74 -2.60 -5.27
C LEU A 341 -20.25 -2.97 -5.21
N MET A 342 -19.52 -2.54 -4.18
CA MET A 342 -18.12 -2.93 -3.97
C MET A 342 -17.97 -4.44 -3.77
N TYR A 343 -18.87 -5.08 -3.02
CA TYR A 343 -18.84 -6.55 -2.87
C TYR A 343 -19.10 -7.26 -4.20
N GLN A 344 -20.06 -6.80 -5.01
CA GLN A 344 -20.29 -7.37 -6.34
C GLN A 344 -19.07 -7.17 -7.27
N ASP A 345 -18.41 -6.00 -7.22
CA ASP A 345 -17.17 -5.76 -7.97
C ASP A 345 -16.05 -6.72 -7.53
N VAL A 346 -15.83 -6.93 -6.22
CA VAL A 346 -14.88 -7.95 -5.72
C VAL A 346 -15.20 -9.34 -6.29
N LYS A 347 -16.46 -9.78 -6.28
CA LYS A 347 -16.84 -11.09 -6.84
C LYS A 347 -16.76 -11.13 -8.38
N GLN A 348 -16.85 -9.99 -9.07
CA GLN A 348 -16.63 -9.88 -10.52
C GLN A 348 -15.14 -9.95 -10.86
N LYS A 349 -14.29 -9.16 -10.18
CA LYS A 349 -12.84 -9.19 -10.34
C LYS A 349 -12.24 -10.54 -9.95
N GLN A 350 -12.78 -11.22 -8.93
CA GLN A 350 -12.39 -12.58 -8.57
C GLN A 350 -12.53 -13.53 -9.76
N LYS A 351 -13.70 -13.55 -10.42
CA LYS A 351 -13.94 -14.38 -11.60
C LYS A 351 -13.07 -14.00 -12.79
N ALA A 352 -12.77 -12.70 -12.96
CA ALA A 352 -11.87 -12.23 -14.00
C ALA A 352 -10.42 -12.71 -13.77
N TYR A 353 -9.95 -12.68 -12.52
CA TYR A 353 -8.66 -13.23 -12.11
C TYR A 353 -8.58 -14.74 -12.35
N GLU A 354 -9.54 -15.53 -11.84
CA GLU A 354 -9.63 -16.98 -12.04
C GLU A 354 -9.65 -17.37 -13.55
N ALA A 355 -10.38 -16.61 -14.37
CA ALA A 355 -10.39 -16.80 -15.82
C ALA A 355 -9.04 -16.43 -16.48
N SER A 356 -8.40 -15.35 -16.04
CA SER A 356 -7.09 -14.93 -16.54
C SER A 356 -5.97 -15.91 -16.19
N GLU A 357 -6.02 -16.53 -15.00
CA GLU A 357 -5.04 -17.54 -14.55
C GLU A 357 -5.05 -18.76 -15.48
N THR A 358 -6.23 -19.18 -15.94
CA THR A 358 -6.38 -20.28 -16.90
C THR A 358 -5.73 -19.95 -18.26
N LEU A 359 -5.93 -18.72 -18.76
CA LEU A 359 -5.33 -18.25 -20.02
C LEU A 359 -3.80 -18.10 -19.89
N TYR A 360 -3.34 -17.52 -18.78
CA TYR A 360 -1.93 -17.38 -18.44
C TYR A 360 -1.21 -18.73 -18.34
N GLY A 361 -1.85 -19.73 -17.72
CA GLY A 361 -1.33 -21.10 -17.66
C GLY A 361 -1.12 -21.73 -19.04
N ALA A 362 -2.05 -21.49 -19.98
CA ALA A 362 -1.90 -21.94 -21.36
C ALA A 362 -0.78 -21.18 -22.10
N ALA A 363 -0.78 -19.85 -22.02
CA ALA A 363 0.26 -19.01 -22.64
C ALA A 363 1.67 -19.35 -22.12
N LYS A 364 1.80 -19.77 -20.85
CA LYS A 364 3.07 -20.18 -20.24
C LYS A 364 3.60 -21.48 -20.84
N ALA A 365 2.71 -22.42 -21.15
CA ALA A 365 3.08 -23.66 -21.85
C ALA A 365 3.50 -23.38 -23.31
N ASP A 366 2.78 -22.48 -24.00
CA ASP A 366 3.09 -22.07 -25.37
C ASP A 366 4.42 -21.29 -25.46
N LYS A 367 4.67 -20.34 -24.55
CA LYS A 367 5.95 -19.62 -24.43
C LYS A 367 7.10 -20.59 -24.22
N ALA A 368 6.99 -21.49 -23.25
CA ALA A 368 8.01 -22.52 -23.00
C ALA A 368 8.22 -23.46 -24.21
N ALA A 369 7.20 -23.70 -25.04
CA ALA A 369 7.34 -24.45 -26.28
C ALA A 369 8.02 -23.65 -27.41
N ALA A 370 7.73 -22.35 -27.53
CA ALA A 370 8.41 -21.44 -28.44
C ALA A 370 9.90 -21.29 -28.08
N ASP A 371 10.22 -21.10 -26.79
CA ASP A 371 11.60 -21.00 -26.29
C ASP A 371 12.42 -22.25 -26.64
N ARG A 372 11.86 -23.45 -26.44
CA ARG A 372 12.50 -24.72 -26.83
C ARG A 372 12.72 -24.83 -28.34
N LYS A 373 11.74 -24.46 -29.17
CA LYS A 373 11.88 -24.49 -30.64
C LYS A 373 12.92 -23.50 -31.14
N ASN A 374 12.96 -22.29 -30.59
CA ASN A 374 13.94 -21.26 -30.90
C ASN A 374 15.37 -21.69 -30.49
N ALA A 375 15.54 -22.26 -29.29
CA ALA A 375 16.83 -22.80 -28.83
C ALA A 375 17.35 -23.96 -29.70
N LEU A 376 16.46 -24.72 -30.34
CA LEU A 376 16.79 -25.78 -31.29
C LEU A 376 16.97 -25.28 -32.74
N GLY A 377 16.83 -23.97 -33.00
CA GLY A 377 16.87 -23.40 -34.36
C GLY A 377 15.68 -23.80 -35.24
N MET A 378 14.62 -24.36 -34.66
CA MET A 378 13.40 -24.85 -35.35
C MET A 378 12.31 -23.77 -35.49
N MET A 379 12.63 -22.52 -35.18
CA MET A 379 11.71 -21.38 -35.22
C MET A 379 12.50 -20.17 -35.72
N SER A 380 11.94 -19.40 -36.65
CA SER A 380 12.53 -18.15 -37.11
C SER A 380 12.44 -17.07 -36.03
N ARG A 381 13.32 -16.06 -36.10
CA ARG A 381 13.28 -14.91 -35.19
C ARG A 381 11.92 -14.19 -35.21
N GLN A 382 11.26 -14.12 -36.37
CA GLN A 382 9.95 -13.50 -36.51
C GLN A 382 8.84 -14.29 -35.80
N GLU A 383 8.80 -15.61 -35.99
CA GLU A 383 7.84 -16.49 -35.28
C GLU A 383 8.05 -16.46 -33.76
N TYR A 384 9.31 -16.41 -33.32
CA TYR A 384 9.65 -16.30 -31.90
C TYR A 384 9.16 -14.97 -31.29
N LEU A 385 9.40 -13.84 -31.95
CA LEU A 385 8.93 -12.52 -31.48
C LEU A 385 7.39 -12.44 -31.45
N GLN A 386 6.70 -13.10 -32.38
CA GLN A 386 5.23 -13.21 -32.36
C GLN A 386 4.74 -14.02 -31.16
N ALA A 387 5.39 -15.16 -30.85
CA ALA A 387 5.08 -15.94 -29.65
C ALA A 387 5.39 -15.18 -28.35
N GLU A 388 6.46 -14.38 -28.33
CA GLU A 388 6.83 -13.52 -27.21
C GLU A 388 5.82 -12.37 -27.00
N SER A 389 5.28 -11.79 -28.08
CA SER A 389 4.24 -10.75 -28.02
C SER A 389 2.91 -11.31 -27.51
N ALA A 390 2.52 -12.51 -27.94
CA ALA A 390 1.36 -13.22 -27.41
C ALA A 390 1.54 -13.57 -25.92
N TRP A 391 2.74 -14.00 -25.51
CA TRP A 391 3.08 -14.24 -24.11
C TRP A 391 2.94 -12.98 -23.25
N LEU A 392 3.65 -11.88 -23.58
CA LEU A 392 3.61 -10.65 -22.79
C LEU A 392 2.19 -10.07 -22.71
N SER A 393 1.41 -10.16 -23.80
CA SER A 393 0.01 -9.73 -23.79
C SER A 393 -0.85 -10.55 -22.82
N SER A 394 -0.60 -11.85 -22.70
CA SER A 394 -1.30 -12.72 -21.74
C SER A 394 -0.80 -12.54 -20.31
N GLU A 395 0.49 -12.31 -20.10
CA GLU A 395 1.07 -11.99 -18.79
C GLU A 395 0.49 -10.67 -18.27
N ALA A 396 0.53 -9.60 -19.08
CA ALA A 396 -0.04 -8.30 -18.76
C ALA A 396 -1.55 -8.34 -18.46
N SER A 397 -2.29 -9.18 -19.20
CA SER A 397 -3.73 -9.38 -18.95
C SER A 397 -4.00 -10.05 -17.60
N HIS A 398 -3.15 -10.98 -17.18
CA HIS A 398 -3.24 -11.64 -15.88
C HIS A 398 -2.77 -10.71 -14.75
N THR A 399 -1.66 -9.98 -14.93
CA THR A 399 -1.22 -8.92 -14.01
C THR A 399 -2.33 -7.88 -13.81
N ALA A 400 -2.98 -7.41 -14.88
CA ALA A 400 -4.07 -6.45 -14.78
C ALA A 400 -5.24 -7.00 -13.96
N ALA A 401 -5.65 -8.26 -14.18
CA ALA A 401 -6.71 -8.90 -13.40
C ALA A 401 -6.33 -9.11 -11.91
N LYS A 402 -5.06 -9.44 -11.63
CA LYS A 402 -4.48 -9.51 -10.28
C LYS A 402 -4.60 -8.16 -9.56
N LEU A 403 -4.10 -7.10 -10.19
CA LEU A 403 -4.07 -5.74 -9.63
C LEU A 403 -5.48 -5.18 -9.45
N ASP A 404 -6.40 -5.43 -10.39
CA ASP A 404 -7.81 -5.08 -10.28
C ASP A 404 -8.48 -5.76 -9.06
N LEU A 405 -8.25 -7.06 -8.86
CA LEU A 405 -8.79 -7.79 -7.71
C LEU A 405 -8.20 -7.28 -6.39
N THR A 406 -6.88 -7.07 -6.32
CA THR A 406 -6.23 -6.46 -5.14
C THR A 406 -6.82 -5.09 -4.84
N GLY A 407 -7.04 -4.26 -5.86
CA GLY A 407 -7.68 -2.95 -5.72
C GLY A 407 -9.13 -3.02 -5.23
N ALA A 408 -9.92 -3.96 -5.72
CA ALA A 408 -11.30 -4.16 -5.27
C ALA A 408 -11.37 -4.63 -3.81
N ILE A 409 -10.53 -5.61 -3.41
CA ILE A 409 -10.43 -6.10 -2.02
C ILE A 409 -10.05 -4.95 -1.08
N GLU A 410 -9.02 -4.18 -1.41
CA GLU A 410 -8.61 -3.03 -0.60
C GLU A 410 -9.68 -1.94 -0.53
N ASN A 411 -10.36 -1.64 -1.63
CA ASN A 411 -11.44 -0.66 -1.64
C ASN A 411 -12.58 -1.05 -0.71
N TYR A 412 -12.94 -2.35 -0.67
CA TYR A 412 -13.89 -2.88 0.30
C TYR A 412 -13.40 -2.72 1.75
N GLN A 413 -12.14 -3.09 2.04
CA GLN A 413 -11.54 -2.93 3.36
C GLN A 413 -11.50 -1.46 3.81
N TRP A 414 -11.08 -0.54 2.94
CA TRP A 414 -11.07 0.90 3.19
C TRP A 414 -12.46 1.47 3.48
N ALA A 415 -13.52 0.94 2.85
CA ALA A 415 -14.89 1.29 3.18
C ALA A 415 -15.26 0.90 4.62
N LEU A 416 -14.79 -0.26 5.10
CA LEU A 416 -14.98 -0.69 6.50
C LEU A 416 -14.12 0.07 7.51
N GLU A 417 -13.05 0.74 7.08
CA GLU A 417 -12.25 1.65 7.91
C GLU A 417 -12.79 3.09 7.94
N GLY A 418 -13.72 3.41 7.03
CA GLY A 418 -14.45 4.69 6.98
C GLY A 418 -14.14 5.57 5.77
N LEU A 419 -13.23 5.15 4.88
CA LEU A 419 -12.78 5.87 3.67
C LEU A 419 -13.74 5.69 2.46
N LEU A 420 -14.99 5.30 2.70
CA LEU A 420 -15.99 5.24 1.64
C LEU A 420 -16.47 6.66 1.29
N ASP A 421 -16.13 7.14 0.10
CA ASP A 421 -16.78 8.33 -0.44
C ASP A 421 -18.24 8.01 -0.79
N ILE A 422 -19.13 8.86 -0.30
CA ILE A 422 -20.59 8.78 -0.49
C ILE A 422 -21.13 10.06 -1.15
N GLY A 423 -20.23 10.91 -1.66
CA GLY A 423 -20.48 12.27 -2.03
C GLY A 423 -20.69 13.14 -0.79
N SER A 424 -19.94 14.24 -0.70
CA SER A 424 -20.45 15.35 0.10
C SER A 424 -21.75 15.83 -0.56
N SER A 425 -22.86 15.84 0.18
CA SER A 425 -24.05 16.60 -0.23
C SER A 425 -23.70 18.08 -0.07
N SER A 426 -22.96 18.61 -1.05
CA SER A 426 -22.51 19.99 -1.12
C SER A 426 -23.73 20.91 -1.19
N GLN A 427 -24.20 21.38 -0.03
CA GLN A 427 -25.34 22.28 0.05
C GLN A 427 -24.91 23.67 -0.40
N SER A 428 -25.46 24.05 -1.56
CA SER A 428 -25.74 25.43 -1.95
C SER A 428 -26.59 26.16 -0.91
#